data_AF-A0A9D6TCK5-F1
#
_entry.id   AF-A0A9D6TCK5-F1
#
_cell.length_a   1.000
_cell.length_b   1.000
_cell.length_c   1.000
_cell.angle_alpha   90.00
_cell.angle_beta   90.00
_cell.angle_gamma   90.00
#
_symmetry.space_group_name_H-M   'P 1'
#
loop_
_entity.id
_entity.type
_entity.pdbx_description
1 polymer ?
#
loop_
_entity_poly.entity_id
_entity_poly.type
_entity_poly.pdbx_seq_one_letter_code
_entity_poly.pdbx_strand_id
1 'polypeptide(L)'
;MRMMLPPVKERRVIHRLLSAFFQQHRPADFNRAVGAICRFFNLKRPRVAWFEYIDWGRTGGKTYEDGKIHLVHPENWKNGRKYNSERQWVNMVFHEMGHYVFWADAERKADAFAFRMMRGNGHSQARPAKHSSNGNGARAKKRAGGRR
;
A
#
# COMPACT_ATOMS: atom_id res chain seq x y z
N MET A 1 4.17 -1.63 -7.48
CA MET A 1 4.50 -0.81 -6.29
C MET A 1 3.92 -1.51 -5.06
N ARG A 2 4.68 -1.70 -3.96
CA ARG A 2 4.13 -2.31 -2.73
C ARG A 2 3.43 -1.22 -1.92
N MET A 3 2.11 -1.27 -1.82
CA MET A 3 1.34 -0.34 -0.99
C MET A 3 1.62 -0.63 0.49
N MET A 4 1.79 0.40 1.31
CA MET A 4 1.76 0.25 2.76
C MET A 4 0.37 -0.18 3.19
N LEU A 5 0.27 -1.20 4.03
CA LEU A 5 -1.02 -1.71 4.52
C LEU A 5 -1.08 -1.54 6.04
N PRO A 6 -2.28 -1.39 6.62
CA PRO A 6 -2.44 -1.40 8.07
C PRO A 6 -1.84 -2.68 8.68
N PRO A 7 -1.37 -2.64 9.94
CA PRO A 7 -0.95 -3.81 10.68
C PRO A 7 -2.01 -4.93 10.66
N VAL A 8 -1.56 -6.18 10.72
CA VAL A 8 -2.45 -7.37 10.67
C VAL A 8 -3.60 -7.26 11.67
N LYS A 9 -3.33 -6.78 12.89
CA LYS A 9 -4.33 -6.58 13.95
C LYS A 9 -5.44 -5.62 13.50
N GLU A 10 -5.09 -4.49 12.91
CA GLU A 10 -6.06 -3.51 12.41
C GLU A 10 -6.85 -4.06 11.23
N ARG A 11 -6.20 -4.78 10.30
CA ARG A 11 -6.90 -5.43 9.18
C ARG A 11 -7.94 -6.43 9.64
N ARG A 12 -7.65 -7.21 10.71
CA ARG A 12 -8.62 -8.14 11.31
C ARG A 12 -9.81 -7.40 11.92
N VAL A 13 -9.59 -6.26 12.57
CA VAL A 13 -10.67 -5.42 13.12
C VAL A 13 -11.53 -4.85 12.01
N ILE A 14 -10.92 -4.28 10.96
CA ILE A 14 -11.61 -3.74 9.79
C ILE A 14 -12.46 -4.83 9.13
N HIS A 15 -11.88 -6.01 8.89
CA HIS A 15 -12.61 -7.15 8.34
C HIS A 15 -13.80 -7.54 9.20
N ARG A 16 -13.63 -7.64 10.53
CA ARG A 16 -14.73 -7.98 11.44
C ARG A 16 -15.87 -6.96 11.38
N LEU A 17 -15.55 -5.68 11.29
CA LEU A 17 -16.54 -4.60 11.17
C LEU A 17 -17.31 -4.70 9.83
N LEU A 18 -16.61 -4.99 8.72
CA LEU A 18 -17.25 -5.21 7.43
C LEU A 18 -18.13 -6.47 7.42
N SER A 19 -17.67 -7.56 8.03
CA SER A 19 -18.45 -8.78 8.24
C SER A 19 -19.71 -8.50 9.07
N ALA A 20 -19.59 -7.75 10.17
CA ALA A 20 -20.73 -7.39 11.01
C ALA A 20 -21.74 -6.53 10.25
N PHE A 21 -21.28 -5.57 9.45
CA PHE A 21 -22.17 -4.81 8.57
C PHE A 21 -22.83 -5.69 7.50
N PHE A 22 -22.09 -6.61 6.89
CA PHE A 22 -22.65 -7.53 5.90
C PHE A 22 -23.76 -8.40 6.51
N GLN A 23 -23.59 -8.86 7.74
CA GLN A 23 -24.54 -9.76 8.39
C GLN A 23 -25.73 -9.00 9.01
N GLN A 24 -25.48 -7.86 9.67
CA GLN A 24 -26.43 -7.18 10.55
C GLN A 24 -26.89 -5.81 10.01
N HIS A 25 -26.37 -5.39 8.86
CA HIS A 25 -26.67 -4.11 8.18
C HIS A 25 -26.49 -2.87 9.07
N ARG A 26 -25.58 -2.92 10.06
CA ARG A 26 -25.29 -1.81 10.98
C ARG A 26 -24.37 -0.77 10.32
N PRO A 27 -24.87 0.40 9.87
CA PRO A 27 -24.04 1.33 9.09
C PRO A 27 -22.87 1.92 9.92
N ALA A 28 -23.02 1.94 11.24
CA ALA A 28 -21.96 2.34 12.16
C ALA A 28 -20.69 1.49 12.03
N ASP A 29 -20.83 0.18 11.82
CA ASP A 29 -19.69 -0.72 11.69
C ASP A 29 -18.96 -0.51 10.36
N PHE A 30 -19.71 -0.34 9.26
CA PHE A 30 -19.15 0.05 7.97
C PHE A 30 -18.36 1.36 8.07
N ASN A 31 -18.99 2.38 8.67
CA ASN A 31 -18.35 3.68 8.88
C ASN A 31 -17.07 3.53 9.69
N ARG A 32 -17.08 2.79 10.81
CA ARG A 32 -15.86 2.54 11.61
C ARG A 32 -14.77 1.85 10.79
N ALA A 33 -15.11 0.88 9.96
CA ALA A 33 -14.17 0.17 9.11
C ALA A 33 -13.50 1.12 8.10
N VAL A 34 -14.29 1.90 7.36
CA VAL A 34 -13.80 2.91 6.41
C VAL A 34 -12.97 3.97 7.12
N GLY A 35 -13.42 4.45 8.29
CA GLY A 35 -12.71 5.44 9.08
C GLY A 35 -11.34 4.96 9.56
N ALA A 36 -11.21 3.68 9.92
CA ALA A 36 -9.92 3.09 10.30
C ALA A 36 -8.95 3.04 9.11
N ILE A 37 -9.43 2.69 7.91
CA ILE A 37 -8.60 2.73 6.68
C ILE A 37 -8.14 4.15 6.39
N CYS A 38 -9.06 5.12 6.35
CA CYS A 38 -8.74 6.51 6.06
C CYS A 38 -7.75 7.09 7.08
N ARG A 39 -7.91 6.78 8.36
CA ARG A 39 -6.98 7.23 9.42
C ARG A 39 -5.56 6.71 9.18
N PHE A 40 -5.41 5.44 8.83
CA PHE A 40 -4.08 4.86 8.56
C PHE A 40 -3.35 5.58 7.42
N PHE A 41 -4.06 5.95 6.35
CA PHE A 41 -3.47 6.67 5.21
C PHE A 41 -3.50 8.20 5.34
N ASN A 42 -3.99 8.73 6.46
CA ASN A 42 -4.21 10.17 6.66
C ASN A 42 -5.03 10.79 5.51
N LEU A 43 -6.16 10.17 5.18
CA LEU A 43 -7.09 10.58 4.13
C LEU A 43 -8.41 11.07 4.73
N LYS A 44 -9.11 11.93 3.98
CA LYS A 44 -10.53 12.23 4.24
C LYS A 44 -11.36 10.95 4.04
N ARG A 45 -12.58 10.95 4.57
CA ARG A 45 -13.52 9.84 4.33
C ARG A 45 -14.13 9.97 2.93
N PRO A 46 -14.22 8.89 2.15
CA PRO A 46 -14.87 8.92 0.86
C PRO A 46 -16.39 9.12 1.00
N ARG A 47 -17.02 9.60 -0.06
CA ARG A 47 -18.48 9.65 -0.17
C ARG A 47 -18.97 8.31 -0.70
N VAL A 48 -19.58 7.49 0.15
CA VAL A 48 -20.10 6.18 -0.25
C VAL A 48 -21.57 6.31 -0.66
N ALA A 49 -21.90 5.80 -1.83
CA ALA A 49 -23.27 5.68 -2.32
C ALA A 49 -23.61 4.21 -2.55
N TRP A 50 -24.80 3.82 -2.11
CA TRP A 50 -25.31 2.45 -2.25
C TRP A 50 -26.12 2.32 -3.54
N PHE A 51 -25.86 1.26 -4.30
CA PHE A 51 -26.59 0.96 -5.53
C PHE A 51 -27.29 -0.39 -5.46
N GLU A 52 -28.42 -0.48 -6.17
CA GLU A 52 -29.32 -1.63 -6.16
C GLU A 52 -28.93 -2.71 -7.17
N TYR A 53 -28.34 -2.31 -8.30
CA TYR A 53 -28.06 -3.22 -9.42
C TYR A 53 -26.57 -3.51 -9.60
N ILE A 54 -26.26 -4.81 -9.75
CA ILE A 54 -24.95 -5.34 -10.17
C ILE A 54 -24.70 -5.12 -11.69
N ASP A 55 -25.68 -4.59 -12.43
CA ASP A 55 -25.64 -4.45 -13.90
C ASP A 55 -24.65 -3.40 -14.44
N TRP A 56 -23.72 -2.91 -13.62
CA TRP A 56 -22.60 -2.08 -14.04
C TRP A 56 -21.52 -2.84 -14.84
N GLY A 57 -21.87 -3.90 -15.56
CA GLY A 57 -20.94 -4.64 -16.41
C GLY A 57 -19.75 -5.19 -15.61
N ARG A 58 -19.89 -6.40 -15.04
CA ARG A 58 -18.83 -7.16 -14.34
C ARG A 58 -18.27 -6.55 -13.04
N THR A 59 -18.55 -5.31 -12.67
CA THR A 59 -17.96 -4.68 -11.47
C THR A 59 -18.97 -4.53 -10.32
N GLY A 60 -18.63 -5.06 -9.14
CA GLY A 60 -19.45 -5.01 -7.92
C GLY A 60 -19.36 -3.70 -7.12
N GLY A 61 -18.55 -2.76 -7.60
CA GLY A 61 -18.32 -1.44 -7.04
C GLY A 61 -17.62 -0.56 -8.08
N LYS A 62 -17.55 0.75 -7.80
CA LYS A 62 -16.80 1.70 -8.63
C LYS A 62 -16.34 2.89 -7.81
N THR A 63 -15.04 3.16 -7.87
CA THR A 63 -14.43 4.35 -7.28
C THR A 63 -14.18 5.41 -8.35
N TYR A 64 -14.56 6.65 -8.04
CA TYR A 64 -14.41 7.80 -8.92
C TYR A 64 -13.26 8.69 -8.44
N GLU A 65 -12.72 9.47 -9.37
CA GLU A 65 -11.58 10.37 -9.12
C GLU A 65 -11.90 11.44 -8.07
N ASP A 66 -13.17 11.84 -7.97
CA ASP A 66 -13.69 12.81 -6.99
C ASP A 66 -13.85 12.25 -5.56
N GLY A 67 -13.33 11.05 -5.32
CA GLY A 67 -13.38 10.35 -4.03
C GLY A 67 -14.75 9.78 -3.68
N LYS A 68 -15.69 9.72 -4.63
CA LYS A 68 -16.94 8.98 -4.48
C LYS A 68 -16.69 7.48 -4.70
N ILE A 69 -17.35 6.64 -3.92
CA ILE A 69 -17.33 5.19 -4.08
C ILE A 69 -18.77 4.71 -4.20
N HIS A 70 -19.08 3.98 -5.27
CA HIS A 70 -20.32 3.25 -5.43
C HIS A 70 -20.09 1.81 -4.99
N LEU A 71 -20.95 1.32 -4.10
CA LEU A 71 -20.91 -0.05 -3.61
C LEU A 71 -22.31 -0.67 -3.72
N VAL A 72 -22.36 -1.95 -4.04
CA VAL A 72 -23.59 -2.73 -3.90
C VAL A 72 -23.85 -2.98 -2.42
N HIS A 73 -25.06 -2.68 -1.95
CA HIS A 73 -25.44 -2.91 -0.56
C HIS A 73 -25.42 -4.42 -0.24
N PRO A 74 -25.01 -4.86 0.97
CA PRO A 74 -25.00 -6.28 1.34
C PRO A 74 -26.33 -7.01 1.10
N GLU A 75 -27.46 -6.33 1.29
CA GLU A 75 -28.79 -6.91 1.05
C GLU A 75 -28.98 -7.31 -0.41
N ASN A 76 -28.63 -6.41 -1.33
CA ASN A 76 -28.72 -6.67 -2.77
C ASN A 76 -27.65 -7.68 -3.22
N TRP A 77 -26.48 -7.62 -2.61
CA TRP A 77 -25.39 -8.57 -2.88
C TRP A 77 -25.80 -10.01 -2.60
N LYS A 78 -26.45 -10.27 -1.45
CA LYS A 78 -26.91 -11.62 -1.08
C LYS A 78 -27.88 -12.23 -2.10
N ASN A 79 -28.61 -11.40 -2.83
CA ASN A 79 -29.55 -11.81 -3.86
C ASN A 79 -28.90 -12.01 -5.24
N GLY A 80 -27.60 -11.76 -5.37
CA GLY A 80 -26.85 -11.93 -6.62
C GLY A 80 -26.72 -13.39 -7.05
N ARG A 81 -26.79 -13.65 -8.36
CA ARG A 81 -26.61 -15.02 -8.91
C ARG A 81 -25.13 -15.46 -8.95
N LYS A 82 -24.22 -14.54 -9.31
CA LYS A 82 -22.78 -14.82 -9.49
C LYS A 82 -21.92 -14.41 -8.30
N TYR A 83 -22.30 -13.32 -7.64
CA TYR A 83 -21.59 -12.74 -6.51
C TYR A 83 -22.58 -12.57 -5.37
N ASN A 84 -22.45 -13.38 -4.32
CA ASN A 84 -23.39 -13.40 -3.19
C ASN A 84 -22.75 -13.71 -1.85
N SER A 85 -21.46 -14.08 -1.82
CA SER A 85 -20.78 -14.40 -0.56
C SER A 85 -20.25 -13.15 0.14
N GLU A 86 -20.23 -13.21 1.48
CA GLU A 86 -19.62 -12.19 2.35
C GLU A 86 -18.16 -11.94 1.95
N ARG A 87 -17.39 -13.01 1.73
CA ARG A 87 -15.97 -12.93 1.37
C ARG A 87 -15.76 -12.11 0.10
N GLN A 88 -16.59 -12.34 -0.93
CA GLN A 88 -16.48 -11.58 -2.18
C GLN A 88 -16.89 -10.11 -1.97
N TRP A 89 -17.92 -9.85 -1.16
CA TRP A 89 -18.35 -8.48 -0.85
C TRP A 89 -17.28 -7.70 -0.09
N VAL A 90 -16.71 -8.28 0.97
CA VAL A 90 -15.62 -7.68 1.75
C VAL A 90 -14.40 -7.43 0.87
N ASN A 91 -14.05 -8.37 -0.01
CA ASN A 91 -12.97 -8.20 -0.98
C ASN A 91 -13.25 -7.06 -1.97
N MET A 92 -14.50 -6.92 -2.43
CA MET A 92 -14.92 -5.81 -3.30
C MET A 92 -14.79 -4.46 -2.58
N VAL A 93 -15.22 -4.37 -1.32
CA VAL A 93 -15.02 -3.14 -0.53
C VAL A 93 -13.54 -2.80 -0.39
N PHE A 94 -12.68 -3.78 -0.12
CA PHE A 94 -11.23 -3.54 -0.08
C PHE A 94 -10.66 -3.13 -1.42
N HIS A 95 -11.14 -3.70 -2.53
CA HIS A 95 -10.74 -3.34 -3.88
C HIS A 95 -11.05 -1.86 -4.17
N GLU A 96 -12.28 -1.43 -3.92
CA GLU A 96 -12.69 -0.03 -4.10
C GLU A 96 -11.99 0.93 -3.14
N MET A 97 -11.84 0.57 -1.87
CA MET A 97 -11.02 1.37 -0.94
C MET A 97 -9.55 1.44 -1.38
N GLY A 98 -9.03 0.38 -1.99
CA GLY A 98 -7.71 0.38 -2.60
C GLY A 98 -7.60 1.40 -3.72
N HIS A 99 -8.59 1.43 -4.63
CA HIS A 99 -8.69 2.48 -5.64
C HIS A 99 -8.74 3.86 -4.99
N TYR A 100 -9.60 4.09 -4.00
CA TYR A 100 -9.70 5.38 -3.34
C TYR A 100 -8.37 5.83 -2.74
N VAL A 101 -7.65 4.94 -2.06
CA VAL A 101 -6.30 5.22 -1.53
C VAL A 101 -5.30 5.49 -2.66
N PHE A 102 -5.45 4.84 -3.83
CA PHE A 102 -4.63 5.15 -5.00
C PHE A 102 -4.85 6.56 -5.52
N TRP A 103 -6.10 6.99 -5.68
CA TRP A 103 -6.44 8.31 -6.19
C TRP A 103 -6.19 9.42 -5.17
N ALA A 104 -6.60 9.25 -3.92
CA ALA A 104 -6.56 10.30 -2.91
C ALA A 104 -5.16 10.59 -2.33
N ASP A 105 -4.19 9.69 -2.54
CA ASP A 105 -2.80 9.82 -2.07
C ASP A 105 -1.82 10.02 -3.25
N ALA A 106 -2.29 10.67 -4.33
CA ALA A 106 -1.53 10.83 -5.56
C ALA A 106 -0.23 11.64 -5.36
N GLU A 107 -0.26 12.74 -4.60
CA GLU A 107 0.93 13.57 -4.37
C GLU A 107 2.05 12.83 -3.63
N ARG A 108 1.76 12.20 -2.49
CA ARG A 108 2.80 11.45 -1.75
C ARG A 108 3.38 10.31 -2.60
N LYS A 109 2.58 9.72 -3.49
CA LYS A 109 3.02 8.68 -4.43
C LYS A 109 3.84 9.27 -5.57
N ALA A 110 3.48 10.44 -6.08
CA ALA A 110 4.25 11.18 -7.08
C ALA A 110 5.62 11.58 -6.51
N ASP A 111 5.68 12.08 -5.28
CA ASP A 111 6.93 12.41 -4.58
C ASP A 111 7.80 11.16 -4.38
N ALA A 112 7.21 10.07 -3.88
CA ALA A 112 7.93 8.80 -3.69
C ALA A 112 8.42 8.21 -5.02
N PHE A 113 7.64 8.37 -6.10
CA PHE A 113 8.02 7.98 -7.45
C PHE A 113 9.19 8.85 -7.95
N ALA A 114 9.07 10.17 -7.88
CA ALA A 114 10.10 11.12 -8.27
C ALA A 114 11.42 10.88 -7.51
N PHE A 115 11.35 10.74 -6.18
CA PHE A 115 12.52 10.43 -5.36
C PHE A 115 13.21 9.13 -5.79
N ARG A 116 12.44 8.07 -6.10
CA ARG A 116 13.01 6.79 -6.57
C ARG A 116 13.59 6.88 -7.97
N MET A 117 12.98 7.65 -8.86
CA MET A 117 13.50 7.91 -10.21
C MET A 117 14.79 8.72 -10.18
N MET A 118 14.92 9.66 -9.23
CA MET A 118 16.15 10.43 -9.04
C MET A 118 17.25 9.62 -8.34
N ARG A 119 16.88 8.66 -7.47
CA ARG A 119 17.81 7.81 -6.74
C ARG A 119 18.48 6.81 -7.69
N GLY A 120 19.72 7.14 -8.11
CA GLY A 120 20.51 6.35 -9.07
C GLY A 120 20.88 7.14 -10.33
N ASN A 121 20.24 8.29 -10.57
CA ASN A 121 20.55 9.18 -11.68
C ASN A 121 21.55 10.29 -11.31
N GLY A 122 21.98 10.33 -10.05
CA GLY A 122 23.15 11.09 -9.64
C GLY A 122 24.37 10.51 -10.34
N HIS A 123 24.94 11.27 -11.27
CA HIS A 123 26.25 11.00 -11.84
C HIS A 123 27.18 10.60 -10.71
N SER A 124 27.75 9.41 -10.81
CA SER A 124 28.89 8.99 -10.03
C SER A 124 29.90 10.14 -10.05
N GLN A 125 29.94 10.96 -9.00
CA GLN A 125 31.17 11.66 -8.68
C GLN A 125 32.16 10.53 -8.46
N ALA A 126 33.00 10.35 -9.47
CA ALA A 126 34.04 9.36 -9.50
C ALA A 126 34.75 9.41 -8.15
N ARG A 127 34.67 8.32 -7.38
CA ARG A 127 35.59 8.13 -6.27
C ARG A 127 36.98 8.20 -6.91
N PRO A 128 37.86 9.13 -6.50
CA PRO A 128 39.19 9.16 -7.08
C PRO A 128 39.83 7.80 -6.79
N ALA A 129 40.27 7.13 -7.85
CA ALA A 129 41.00 5.88 -7.75
C ALA A 129 42.19 6.12 -6.82
N LYS A 130 42.27 5.36 -5.73
CA LYS A 130 43.48 5.31 -4.91
C LYS A 130 44.62 4.87 -5.83
N HIS A 131 45.46 5.82 -6.19
CA HIS A 131 46.71 5.56 -6.89
C HIS A 131 47.58 4.72 -5.95
N SER A 132 47.63 3.41 -6.19
CA SER A 132 48.61 2.53 -5.56
C SER A 132 49.95 2.82 -6.22
N SER A 133 50.73 3.73 -5.62
CA SER A 133 52.12 3.96 -6.00
C SER A 133 52.96 2.80 -5.47
N ASN A 134 53.08 1.74 -6.27
CA ASN A 134 54.01 0.65 -6.01
C ASN A 134 55.40 1.10 -6.51
N GLY A 135 56.18 1.73 -5.62
CA GLY A 135 57.54 2.19 -5.87
C GLY A 135 58.55 1.41 -5.03
N ASN A 136 59.35 0.59 -5.70
CA ASN A 136 60.48 -0.19 -5.20
C ASN A 136 61.49 0.61 -4.35
N GLY A 137 62.03 0.00 -3.30
CA GLY A 137 63.20 0.49 -2.57
C GLY A 137 63.88 -0.61 -1.75
N ALA A 138 65.00 -1.10 -2.24
CA ALA A 138 65.79 -2.20 -1.71
C ALA A 138 66.63 -1.84 -0.46
N ARG A 139 67.27 -2.89 0.13
CA ARG A 139 68.43 -2.89 1.07
C ARG A 139 68.04 -2.71 2.55
N ALA A 140 68.57 -3.46 3.55
CA ALA A 140 69.89 -4.03 3.69
C ALA A 140 69.95 -5.21 4.72
N LYS A 141 70.97 -6.06 4.55
CA LYS A 141 71.46 -7.13 5.43
C LYS A 141 72.04 -6.63 6.77
N LYS A 142 71.89 -7.44 7.84
CA LYS A 142 72.94 -7.99 8.76
C LYS A 142 72.32 -8.21 10.16
N ARG A 143 72.19 -9.44 10.67
CA ARG A 143 73.16 -10.32 11.36
C ARG A 143 73.41 -9.95 12.84
N ALA A 144 73.18 -10.97 13.68
CA ALA A 144 73.92 -11.37 14.90
C ALA A 144 73.39 -10.98 16.30
N GLY A 145 73.38 -12.01 17.18
CA GLY A 145 73.22 -11.96 18.64
C GLY A 145 71.91 -12.60 19.09
N GLY A 146 71.83 -13.71 19.84
CA GLY A 146 72.81 -14.41 20.67
C GLY A 146 72.23 -14.64 22.07
N ARG A 147 71.94 -15.91 22.40
CA ARG A 147 71.82 -16.55 23.74
C ARG A 147 70.94 -15.90 24.82
N ARG A 148 70.00 -16.70 25.34
CA ARG A 148 70.23 -17.48 26.57
C ARG A 148 69.36 -18.73 26.58
#